data_AF-A0A519SN15-F1
#
_entry.id   AF-A0A519SN15-F1
#
_cell.length_a   1.000
_cell.length_b   1.000
_cell.length_c   1.000
_cell.angle_alpha   90.00
_cell.angle_beta   90.00
_cell.angle_gamma   90.00
#
_symmetry.space_group_name_H-M   'P 1'
#
loop_
_entity.id
_entity.type
_entity.pdbx_description
1 polymer ?
#
loop_
_entity_poly.entity_id
_entity_poly.type
_entity_poly.pdbx_seq_one_letter_code
_entity_poly.pdbx_strand_id
1 'polypeptide(L)'
;MSQDFIKELQAELRPARQQLVDHPLYYSIGSLADLRVFMEYHVFAVWDFMSLLKALQRDLTCTTLPWVPTGNPATRRLINEIVLEEETDVDPEGHATSHFELYLRAMRECGADTAPVQRLLTALAGGASVPAALAAAQAPAAVQEFVKHTFAVIAGGQPHAIA
;
A
#
# COMPACT_ATOMS: atom_id res chain seq x y z
N MET A 1 1.41 27.23 3.34
CA MET A 1 2.31 26.86 4.45
C MET A 1 3.63 27.59 4.25
N SER A 2 4.21 28.17 5.29
CA SER A 2 5.53 28.80 5.16
C SER A 2 6.59 27.71 4.91
N GLN A 3 7.65 28.04 4.19
CA GLN A 3 8.79 27.13 4.02
C GLN A 3 9.42 26.75 5.38
N ASP A 4 9.27 27.61 6.38
CA ASP A 4 9.82 27.40 7.71
C ASP A 4 9.09 26.28 8.47
N PHE A 5 7.75 26.22 8.39
CA PHE A 5 6.98 25.14 9.00
C PHE A 5 7.32 23.76 8.43
N ILE A 6 7.51 23.66 7.11
CA ILE A 6 7.90 22.41 6.45
C ILE A 6 9.29 21.97 6.94
N LYS A 7 10.23 22.91 7.08
CA LYS A 7 11.58 22.62 7.59
C LYS A 7 11.55 22.14 9.04
N GLU A 8 10.71 22.74 9.88
CA GLU A 8 10.51 22.32 11.27
C GLU A 8 9.98 20.88 11.33
N LEU A 9 8.91 20.57 10.59
CA LEU A 9 8.38 19.20 10.48
C LEU A 9 9.44 18.20 10.01
N GLN A 10 10.23 18.57 9.00
CA GLN A 10 11.32 17.70 8.49
C GLN A 10 12.43 17.49 9.53
N ALA A 11 12.70 18.47 10.40
CA ALA A 11 13.65 18.33 11.49
C ALA A 11 13.11 17.39 12.58
N GLU A 12 11.85 17.55 12.97
CA GLU A 12 11.16 16.70 13.96
C GLU A 12 11.05 15.24 13.50
N LEU A 13 10.77 15.00 12.21
CA LEU A 13 10.67 13.64 11.67
C LEU A 13 12.04 12.96 11.43
N ARG A 14 13.14 13.72 11.47
CA ARG A 14 14.47 13.20 11.13
C ARG A 14 14.91 11.99 11.95
N PRO A 15 14.73 11.94 13.29
CA PRO A 15 15.13 10.78 14.08
C PRO A 15 14.36 9.52 13.70
N ALA A 16 13.05 9.62 13.49
CA ALA A 16 12.22 8.49 13.08
C ALA A 16 12.60 8.00 11.66
N ARG A 17 12.86 8.92 10.73
CA ARG A 17 13.33 8.56 9.39
C ARG A 17 14.68 7.86 9.43
N GLN A 18 15.61 8.30 10.28
CA GLN A 18 16.92 7.65 10.42
C GLN A 18 16.78 6.23 10.97
N GLN A 19 15.92 6.02 11.97
CA GLN A 19 15.64 4.69 12.51
C GLN A 19 15.05 3.74 11.46
N LEU A 20 14.18 4.25 10.56
CA LEU A 20 13.64 3.46 9.47
C LEU A 20 14.71 3.11 8.43
N VAL A 21 15.55 4.06 8.03
CA VAL A 21 16.61 3.84 7.03
C VAL A 21 17.67 2.86 7.55
N ASP A 22 18.06 2.98 8.81
CA ASP A 22 19.07 2.13 9.45
C ASP A 22 18.47 0.84 10.03
N HIS A 23 17.22 0.52 9.69
CA HIS A 23 16.51 -0.58 10.35
C HIS A 23 17.21 -1.93 10.10
N PRO A 24 17.50 -2.73 11.15
CA PRO A 24 18.23 -3.99 11.03
C PRO A 24 17.63 -5.02 10.06
N LEU A 25 16.31 -4.92 9.81
CA LEU A 25 15.59 -5.77 8.86
C LEU A 25 16.28 -5.83 7.49
N TYR A 26 16.73 -4.70 6.95
CA TYR A 26 17.36 -4.67 5.62
C TYR A 26 18.68 -5.45 5.59
N TYR A 27 19.42 -5.47 6.70
CA TYR A 27 20.66 -6.25 6.84
C TYR A 27 20.42 -7.74 7.12
N SER A 28 19.21 -8.10 7.59
CA SER A 28 18.86 -9.49 7.87
C SER A 28 18.47 -10.29 6.63
N ILE A 29 18.17 -9.63 5.50
CA ILE A 29 17.84 -10.29 4.24
C ILE A 29 19.13 -10.64 3.50
N GLY A 30 19.77 -11.74 3.91
CA GLY A 30 21.06 -12.18 3.37
C GLY A 30 20.97 -13.28 2.31
N SER A 31 19.82 -13.93 2.18
CA SER A 31 19.61 -15.04 1.27
C SER A 31 18.27 -14.98 0.55
N LEU A 32 18.13 -15.80 -0.51
CA LEU A 32 16.86 -15.96 -1.21
C LEU A 32 15.76 -16.51 -0.29
N ALA A 33 16.11 -17.34 0.70
CA ALA A 33 15.15 -17.84 1.68
C ALA A 33 14.62 -16.72 2.57
N ASP A 34 15.50 -15.83 3.04
CA ASP A 34 15.10 -14.67 3.86
C ASP A 34 14.23 -13.71 3.03
N LEU A 35 14.58 -13.49 1.76
CA LEU A 35 13.79 -12.66 0.85
C LEU A 35 12.38 -13.21 0.66
N ARG A 36 12.21 -14.53 0.47
CA ARG A 36 10.89 -15.15 0.34
C ARG A 36 10.02 -14.88 1.56
N VAL A 37 10.56 -15.12 2.76
CA VAL A 37 9.86 -14.84 4.03
C VAL A 37 9.47 -13.37 4.12
N PHE A 38 10.39 -12.46 3.78
CA PHE A 38 10.06 -11.03 3.73
C PHE A 38 8.90 -10.74 2.78
N MET A 39 8.93 -11.26 1.56
CA MET A 39 7.89 -11.01 0.56
C MET A 39 6.53 -11.57 0.95
N GLU A 40 6.50 -12.75 1.58
CA GLU A 40 5.27 -13.39 2.08
C GLU A 40 4.55 -12.56 3.15
N TYR A 41 5.28 -11.75 3.91
CA TYR A 41 4.70 -10.79 4.86
C TYR A 41 4.40 -9.45 4.19
N HIS A 42 5.35 -8.95 3.38
CA HIS A 42 5.29 -7.60 2.82
C HIS A 42 4.21 -7.45 1.74
N VAL A 43 3.85 -8.52 1.03
CA VAL A 43 2.80 -8.49 0.00
C VAL A 43 1.46 -7.95 0.50
N PHE A 44 1.15 -8.13 1.80
CA PHE A 44 -0.05 -7.58 2.40
C PHE A 44 0.00 -6.06 2.58
N ALA A 45 1.19 -5.49 2.83
CA ALA A 45 1.41 -4.05 2.86
C ALA A 45 1.39 -3.45 1.45
N VAL A 46 1.88 -4.18 0.45
CA VAL A 46 1.75 -3.78 -0.96
C VAL A 46 0.28 -3.74 -1.38
N TRP A 47 -0.50 -4.73 -0.94
CA TRP A 47 -1.94 -4.77 -1.21
C TRP A 47 -2.72 -3.68 -0.45
N ASP A 48 -2.48 -3.48 0.84
CA ASP A 48 -3.27 -2.54 1.64
C ASP A 48 -2.95 -1.06 1.32
N PHE A 49 -1.75 -0.78 0.79
CA PHE A 49 -1.41 0.52 0.22
C PHE A 49 -2.39 0.94 -0.89
N MET A 50 -2.81 0.00 -1.75
CA MET A 50 -3.83 0.29 -2.77
C MET A 50 -5.14 0.76 -2.12
N SER A 51 -5.49 0.26 -0.93
CA SER A 51 -6.67 0.72 -0.20
C SER A 51 -6.52 2.15 0.33
N LEU A 52 -5.33 2.53 0.80
CA LEU A 52 -5.02 3.93 1.17
C LEU A 52 -5.13 4.84 -0.04
N LEU A 53 -4.54 4.45 -1.17
CA LEU A 53 -4.59 5.21 -2.42
C LEU A 53 -6.04 5.39 -2.92
N LYS A 54 -6.88 4.35 -2.83
CA LYS A 54 -8.31 4.46 -3.16
C LYS A 54 -9.07 5.38 -2.23
N ALA A 55 -8.75 5.39 -0.93
CA ALA A 55 -9.34 6.35 0.00
C ALA A 55 -8.96 7.79 -0.37
N LEU A 56 -7.68 8.06 -0.67
CA LEU A 56 -7.23 9.37 -1.16
C LEU A 56 -7.88 9.74 -2.49
N GLN A 57 -7.99 8.82 -3.44
CA GLN A 57 -8.65 9.06 -4.72
C GLN A 57 -10.13 9.43 -4.54
N ARG A 58 -10.85 8.71 -3.67
CA ARG A 58 -12.24 9.03 -3.34
C ARG A 58 -12.38 10.42 -2.71
N ASP A 59 -11.50 10.76 -1.77
CA ASP A 59 -11.67 11.96 -0.93
C ASP A 59 -11.08 13.23 -1.56
N LEU A 60 -10.07 13.10 -2.41
CA LEU A 60 -9.34 14.22 -3.02
C LEU A 60 -9.61 14.39 -4.52
N THR A 61 -10.34 13.46 -5.15
CA THR A 61 -10.74 13.54 -6.56
C THR A 61 -12.25 13.29 -6.72
N CYS A 62 -12.71 12.94 -7.92
CA CYS A 62 -14.10 12.54 -8.16
C CYS A 62 -14.11 11.15 -8.80
N THR A 63 -14.66 10.18 -8.08
CA THR A 63 -14.82 8.78 -8.52
C THR A 63 -16.28 8.37 -8.66
N THR A 64 -17.22 9.31 -8.51
CA THR A 64 -18.67 9.08 -8.51
C THR A 64 -19.37 9.83 -9.64
N LEU A 65 -20.61 9.46 -9.93
CA LEU A 65 -21.46 10.10 -10.93
C LEU A 65 -22.60 10.94 -10.28
N PRO A 66 -23.01 12.08 -10.88
CA PRO A 66 -22.38 12.73 -12.03
C PRO A 66 -21.01 13.33 -11.67
N TRP A 67 -20.10 13.39 -12.64
CA TRP A 67 -18.76 13.93 -12.41
C TRP A 67 -18.81 15.44 -12.14
N VAL A 68 -18.17 15.87 -11.05
CA VAL A 68 -17.99 17.27 -10.67
C VAL A 68 -16.55 17.47 -10.15
N PRO A 69 -15.85 18.54 -10.57
CA PRO A 69 -14.50 18.81 -10.09
C PRO A 69 -14.45 19.01 -8.57
N THR A 70 -13.67 18.19 -7.87
CA THR A 70 -13.48 18.25 -6.40
C THR A 70 -12.14 18.92 -6.03
N GLY A 71 -12.13 19.79 -5.03
CA GLY A 71 -10.89 20.31 -4.42
C GLY A 71 -9.91 21.02 -5.37
N ASN A 72 -8.62 20.97 -5.03
CA ASN A 72 -7.54 21.64 -5.74
C ASN A 72 -7.10 20.85 -7.00
N PRO A 73 -7.00 21.49 -8.19
CA PRO A 73 -6.54 20.82 -9.42
C PRO A 73 -5.18 20.13 -9.33
N ALA A 74 -4.20 20.69 -8.62
CA ALA A 74 -2.86 20.11 -8.47
C ALA A 74 -2.90 18.85 -7.59
N THR A 75 -3.68 18.87 -6.50
CA THR A 75 -3.89 17.68 -5.65
C THR A 75 -4.57 16.56 -6.44
N ARG A 76 -5.61 16.88 -7.21
CA ARG A 76 -6.29 15.88 -8.06
C ARG A 76 -5.33 15.24 -9.06
N ARG A 77 -4.51 16.07 -9.72
CA ARG A 77 -3.53 15.60 -10.69
C ARG A 77 -2.53 14.65 -10.02
N LEU A 78 -1.94 15.06 -8.90
CA LEU A 78 -1.00 14.24 -8.14
C LEU A 78 -1.59 12.87 -7.77
N ILE A 79 -2.81 12.86 -7.19
CA ILE A 79 -3.44 11.59 -6.81
C ILE A 79 -3.73 10.70 -8.02
N ASN A 80 -4.19 11.27 -9.14
CA ASN A 80 -4.41 10.48 -10.36
C ASN A 80 -3.11 10.02 -11.03
N GLU A 81 -2.01 10.77 -10.90
CA GLU A 81 -0.68 10.34 -11.35
C GLU A 81 -0.18 9.15 -10.51
N ILE A 82 -0.36 9.18 -9.19
CA ILE A 82 -0.03 8.03 -8.33
C ILE A 82 -0.90 6.82 -8.69
N VAL A 83 -2.20 7.01 -8.98
CA VAL A 83 -3.06 5.92 -9.46
C VAL A 83 -2.58 5.33 -10.78
N LEU A 84 -2.13 6.19 -11.72
CA LEU A 84 -1.55 5.73 -12.98
C LEU A 84 -0.31 4.86 -12.73
N GLU A 85 0.59 5.29 -11.84
CA GLU A 85 1.86 4.61 -11.54
C GLU A 85 1.69 3.33 -10.69
N GLU A 86 0.62 3.23 -9.89
CA GLU A 86 0.48 2.12 -8.93
C GLU A 86 -0.55 1.07 -9.38
N GLU A 87 -1.66 1.49 -9.98
CA GLU A 87 -2.74 0.59 -10.39
C GLU A 87 -2.66 0.17 -11.87
N THR A 88 -2.12 1.04 -12.71
CA THR A 88 -2.13 0.87 -14.18
C THR A 88 -0.79 1.26 -14.79
N ASP A 89 0.29 0.85 -14.13
CA ASP A 89 1.66 1.01 -14.62
C ASP A 89 1.89 0.19 -15.90
N VAL A 90 3.09 0.34 -16.47
CA VAL A 90 3.54 -0.40 -17.64
C VAL A 90 4.80 -1.18 -17.29
N ASP A 91 4.76 -2.49 -17.51
CA ASP A 91 5.91 -3.37 -17.30
C ASP A 91 7.05 -3.09 -18.32
N PRO A 92 8.26 -3.63 -18.11
CA PRO A 92 9.39 -3.43 -19.04
C PRO A 92 9.12 -3.91 -20.47
N GLU A 93 8.12 -4.77 -20.66
CA GLU A 93 7.70 -5.30 -21.95
C GLU A 93 6.62 -4.44 -22.63
N GLY A 94 6.11 -3.39 -21.97
CA GLY A 94 5.10 -2.49 -22.50
C GLY A 94 3.65 -2.92 -22.20
N HIS A 95 3.43 -3.90 -21.33
CA HIS A 95 2.09 -4.34 -20.95
C HIS A 95 1.59 -3.63 -19.69
N ALA A 96 0.29 -3.32 -19.66
CA ALA A 96 -0.34 -2.71 -18.50
C ALA A 96 -0.39 -3.69 -17.32
N THR A 97 -0.09 -3.22 -16.12
CA THR A 97 -0.10 -4.00 -14.88
C THR A 97 -0.18 -3.07 -13.66
N SER A 98 -0.44 -3.61 -12.48
CA SER A 98 -0.30 -2.87 -11.22
C SER A 98 1.02 -3.19 -10.51
N HIS A 99 1.47 -2.29 -9.63
CA HIS A 99 2.61 -2.53 -8.76
C HIS A 99 2.43 -3.84 -7.94
N PHE A 100 1.21 -4.09 -7.48
CA PHE A 100 0.86 -5.30 -6.76
C PHE A 100 1.01 -6.57 -7.62
N GLU A 101 0.58 -6.53 -8.89
CA GLU A 101 0.73 -7.66 -9.82
C GLU A 101 2.20 -7.92 -10.17
N LEU A 102 3.00 -6.86 -10.36
CA LEU A 102 4.45 -6.95 -10.52
C LEU A 102 5.12 -7.58 -9.30
N TYR A 103 4.70 -7.18 -8.09
CA TYR A 103 5.20 -7.77 -6.86
C TYR A 103 4.89 -9.27 -6.77
N LEU A 104 3.66 -9.68 -7.11
CA LEU A 104 3.27 -11.10 -7.16
C LEU A 104 4.05 -11.88 -8.23
N ARG A 105 4.37 -11.27 -9.37
CA ARG A 105 5.23 -11.86 -10.39
C ARG A 105 6.63 -12.12 -9.81
N ALA A 106 7.23 -11.12 -9.17
CA ALA A 106 8.53 -11.27 -8.51
C ALA A 106 8.52 -12.35 -7.42
N MET A 107 7.44 -12.44 -6.63
CA MET A 107 7.26 -13.52 -5.64
C MET A 107 7.30 -14.90 -6.30
N ARG A 108 6.59 -15.09 -7.42
CA ARG A 108 6.59 -16.35 -8.15
C ARG A 108 7.96 -16.67 -8.74
N GLU A 109 8.63 -15.68 -9.32
CA GLU A 109 9.97 -15.83 -9.90
C GLU A 109 11.01 -16.23 -8.84
N CYS A 110 10.92 -15.68 -7.64
CA CYS A 110 11.82 -16.01 -6.54
C CYS A 110 11.41 -17.27 -5.77
N GLY A 111 10.17 -17.78 -5.96
CA GLY A 111 9.63 -18.97 -5.32
C GLY A 111 9.04 -18.74 -3.92
N ALA A 112 8.56 -17.53 -3.63
CA ALA A 112 7.81 -17.20 -2.43
C ALA A 112 6.36 -17.71 -2.51
N ASP A 113 5.75 -18.08 -1.38
CA ASP A 113 4.37 -18.55 -1.34
C ASP A 113 3.38 -17.40 -1.54
N THR A 114 2.63 -17.44 -2.64
CA THR A 114 1.58 -16.46 -2.95
C THR A 114 0.17 -16.94 -2.58
N ALA A 115 0.03 -18.19 -2.12
CA ALA A 115 -1.27 -18.75 -1.79
C ALA A 115 -2.03 -17.98 -0.69
N PRO A 116 -1.39 -17.47 0.39
CA PRO A 116 -2.08 -16.67 1.41
C PRO A 116 -2.74 -15.41 0.85
N VAL A 117 -2.00 -14.60 0.09
CA VAL A 117 -2.56 -13.36 -0.48
C VAL A 117 -3.59 -13.68 -1.57
N GLN A 118 -3.43 -14.77 -2.33
CA GLN A 118 -4.47 -15.19 -3.27
C GLN A 118 -5.78 -15.57 -2.55
N ARG A 119 -5.71 -16.28 -1.42
CA ARG A 119 -6.88 -16.59 -0.58
C ARG A 119 -7.54 -15.33 -0.03
N LEU A 120 -6.74 -14.34 0.40
CA LEU A 120 -7.24 -13.02 0.82
C LEU A 120 -8.09 -12.39 -0.29
N LEU A 121 -7.54 -12.27 -1.50
CA LEU A 121 -8.21 -11.65 -2.64
C LEU A 121 -9.49 -12.40 -3.02
N THR A 122 -9.45 -13.73 -3.05
CA THR A 122 -10.64 -14.55 -3.33
C THR A 122 -11.73 -14.34 -2.27
N ALA A 123 -11.38 -14.29 -0.99
CA ALA A 123 -12.34 -14.04 0.07
C ALA A 123 -12.97 -12.64 -0.03
N LEU A 124 -12.16 -11.62 -0.32
CA LEU A 124 -12.63 -10.24 -0.54
C LEU A 124 -13.56 -10.14 -1.76
N ALA A 125 -13.20 -10.78 -2.87
CA ALA A 125 -14.06 -10.84 -4.06
C ALA A 125 -15.39 -11.57 -3.79
N GLY A 126 -15.40 -12.51 -2.84
CA GLY A 126 -16.61 -13.17 -2.32
C GLY A 126 -17.42 -12.33 -1.32
N GLY A 127 -17.00 -11.09 -1.03
CA GLY A 127 -17.69 -10.17 -0.13
C GLY A 127 -17.33 -10.34 1.35
N ALA A 128 -16.28 -11.09 1.68
CA ALA A 128 -15.79 -11.16 3.06
C ALA A 128 -15.27 -9.80 3.54
N SER A 129 -15.41 -9.52 4.83
CA SER A 129 -14.75 -8.37 5.46
C SER A 129 -13.23 -8.57 5.49
N VAL A 130 -12.45 -7.49 5.58
CA VAL A 130 -10.98 -7.56 5.65
C VAL A 130 -10.49 -8.47 6.78
N PRO A 131 -10.99 -8.39 8.03
CA PRO A 131 -10.59 -9.33 9.08
C PRO A 131 -10.91 -10.80 8.75
N ALA A 132 -12.07 -11.08 8.17
CA ALA A 132 -12.44 -12.43 7.78
C ALA A 132 -11.58 -12.97 6.63
N ALA A 133 -11.25 -12.12 5.66
CA ALA A 133 -10.37 -12.46 4.54
C ALA A 133 -8.94 -12.74 5.02
N LEU A 134 -8.41 -11.95 5.95
CA LEU A 134 -7.09 -12.19 6.56
C LEU A 134 -7.05 -13.50 7.36
N ALA A 135 -8.12 -13.82 8.08
CA ALA A 135 -8.25 -15.09 8.78
C ALA A 135 -8.30 -16.28 7.79
N ALA A 136 -9.05 -16.16 6.69
CA ALA A 136 -9.11 -17.19 5.64
C ALA A 136 -7.77 -17.35 4.90
N ALA A 137 -7.01 -16.26 4.75
CA ALA A 137 -5.65 -16.28 4.22
C ALA A 137 -4.66 -16.98 5.15
N GLN A 138 -5.00 -17.15 6.44
CA GLN A 138 -4.09 -17.54 7.52
C GLN A 138 -2.92 -16.56 7.63
N ALA A 139 -3.19 -15.26 7.46
CA ALA A 139 -2.17 -14.23 7.54
C ALA A 139 -1.53 -14.21 8.96
N PRO A 140 -0.20 -13.99 9.08
CA PRO A 140 0.46 -13.88 10.37
C PRO A 140 -0.16 -12.80 11.26
N ALA A 141 -0.13 -12.96 12.58
CA ALA A 141 -0.75 -12.01 13.51
C ALA A 141 -0.24 -10.57 13.33
N ALA A 142 1.06 -10.39 13.08
CA ALA A 142 1.65 -9.08 12.80
C ALA A 142 1.09 -8.44 11.51
N VAL A 143 0.83 -9.24 10.46
CA VAL A 143 0.19 -8.78 9.23
C VAL A 143 -1.26 -8.36 9.50
N GLN A 144 -1.99 -9.16 10.28
CA GLN A 144 -3.37 -8.82 10.63
C GLN A 144 -3.46 -7.50 11.41
N GLU A 145 -2.54 -7.30 12.36
CA GLU A 145 -2.46 -6.07 13.15
C GLU A 145 -2.10 -4.87 12.27
N PHE A 146 -1.10 -5.01 11.40
CA PHE A 146 -0.69 -3.97 10.46
C PHE A 146 -1.85 -3.54 9.56
N VAL A 147 -2.47 -4.48 8.85
CA VAL A 147 -3.60 -4.20 7.96
C VAL A 147 -4.78 -3.62 8.73
N LYS A 148 -5.07 -4.12 9.94
CA LYS A 148 -6.12 -3.56 10.78
C LYS A 148 -5.84 -2.09 11.12
N HIS A 149 -4.59 -1.73 11.40
CA HIS A 149 -4.20 -0.35 11.64
C HIS A 149 -4.43 0.51 10.38
N THR A 150 -3.99 0.06 9.21
CA THR A 150 -4.24 0.71 7.91
C THR A 150 -5.72 1.02 7.71
N PHE A 151 -6.59 0.02 7.90
CA PHE A 151 -8.03 0.21 7.73
C PHE A 151 -8.68 1.06 8.83
N ALA A 152 -8.09 1.12 10.04
CA ALA A 152 -8.53 2.06 11.07
C ALA A 152 -8.21 3.52 10.69
N VAL A 153 -7.04 3.78 10.08
CA VAL A 153 -6.69 5.09 9.54
C VAL A 153 -7.66 5.51 8.44
N ILE A 154 -7.97 4.60 7.49
CA ILE A 154 -8.96 4.84 6.43
C ILE A 154 -10.34 5.14 7.02
N ALA A 155 -10.79 4.36 8.00
CA ALA A 155 -12.09 4.53 8.65
C ALA A 155 -12.19 5.85 9.45
N GLY A 156 -11.06 6.43 9.87
CA GLY A 156 -11.01 7.74 10.51
C GLY A 156 -11.45 8.90 9.62
N GLY A 157 -11.47 8.70 8.29
CA GLY A 157 -12.00 9.68 7.33
C GLY A 157 -11.24 11.00 7.29
N GLN A 158 -9.95 10.99 7.69
CA GLN A 158 -9.08 12.15 7.67
C GLN A 158 -8.05 11.98 6.54
N PRO A 159 -8.21 12.63 5.38
CA PRO A 159 -7.28 12.47 4.26
C PRO A 159 -5.83 12.82 4.61
N HIS A 160 -5.61 13.76 5.53
CA HIS A 160 -4.27 14.15 6.00
C HIS A 160 -3.61 13.12 6.94
N ALA A 161 -4.37 12.15 7.47
CA ALA A 161 -3.82 11.04 8.24
C ALA A 161 -3.48 9.84 7.33
N ILE A 162 -4.06 9.81 6.12
CA ILE A 162 -3.78 8.82 5.08
C ILE A 162 -2.57 9.26 4.22
N ALA A 163 -2.40 10.57 4.01
CA ALA A 163 -1.39 11.20 3.16
C ALA A 163 -0.05 11.50 3.86
#